data_AF-E9PUU2-F1
#
_entry.id   AF-E9PUU2-F1
#
_cell.length_a   1.000
_cell.length_b   1.000
_cell.length_c   1.000
_cell.angle_alpha   90.00
_cell.angle_beta   90.00
_cell.angle_gamma   90.00
#
_symmetry.space_group_name_H-M   'P 1'
#
loop_
_entity.id
_entity.type
_entity.pdbx_description
1 polymer ?
#
loop_
_entity_poly.entity_id
_entity_poly.type
_entity_poly.pdbx_seq_one_letter_code
_entity_poly.pdbx_strand_id
1 'polypeptide(L)'
;MKILLLCVALLLIWDNGMVLGEQEVSDNELQELSTQGSRYINKEIQNAVQGVKHIKTLIEKTNAERKSLLNSLEEAKKKKEDALEDTRDSEMKLKAFPEVCNETMMALWEECKPCLKHTCMKFYARVCRSGSGLVGQQLEEFLNQSSPFYFWMNGDRIDSLLESDRQQSQVLDAMQDSFARASGIIDTLFQDRFFARELHDPHYFSPIGFPHKRPHFLYPKSRLV
;
A
#
# COMPACT_ATOMS: atom_id res chain seq x y z
N MET A 1 -49.89 51.43 -42.54
CA MET A 1 -50.11 50.23 -41.68
C MET A 1 -48.82 49.52 -41.24
N LYS A 2 -47.76 49.45 -42.06
CA LYS A 2 -46.48 48.80 -41.66
C LYS A 2 -45.71 49.50 -40.53
N ILE A 3 -45.76 50.83 -40.45
CA ILE A 3 -45.08 51.61 -39.41
C ILE A 3 -45.74 51.41 -38.03
N LEU A 4 -47.07 51.35 -37.99
CA LEU A 4 -47.83 51.05 -36.76
C LEU A 4 -47.53 49.65 -36.22
N LEU A 5 -47.40 48.65 -37.09
CA LEU A 5 -46.99 47.30 -36.68
C LEU A 5 -45.55 47.25 -36.16
N LEU A 6 -44.63 48.01 -36.75
CA LEU A 6 -43.25 48.15 -36.27
C LEU A 6 -43.18 48.85 -34.91
N CYS A 7 -43.97 49.89 -34.68
CA CYS A 7 -44.04 50.58 -33.38
C CYS A 7 -44.66 49.70 -32.29
N VAL A 8 -45.71 48.92 -32.61
CA VAL A 8 -46.31 47.97 -31.67
C VAL A 8 -45.35 46.82 -31.36
N ALA A 9 -44.63 46.30 -32.37
CA ALA A 9 -43.58 45.29 -32.13
C ALA A 9 -42.45 45.83 -31.25
N LEU A 10 -42.00 47.08 -31.46
CA LEU A 10 -40.98 47.72 -30.63
C LEU A 10 -41.47 47.98 -29.19
N LEU A 11 -42.74 48.33 -29.00
CA LEU A 11 -43.33 48.49 -27.66
C LEU A 11 -43.46 47.15 -26.93
N LEU A 12 -43.82 46.07 -27.62
CA LEU A 12 -43.87 44.72 -27.04
C LEU A 12 -42.49 44.14 -26.75
N ILE A 13 -41.45 44.55 -27.49
CA ILE A 13 -40.06 44.19 -27.20
C ILE A 13 -39.50 45.05 -26.05
N TRP A 14 -39.99 46.27 -25.86
CA TRP A 14 -39.64 47.10 -24.70
C TRP A 14 -40.28 46.58 -23.41
N ASP A 15 -41.54 46.12 -23.46
CA ASP A 15 -42.26 45.58 -22.30
C ASP A 15 -41.75 44.18 -21.90
N ASN A 16 -41.28 43.38 -22.88
CA ASN A 16 -40.56 42.12 -22.64
C ASN A 16 -39.04 42.30 -22.54
N GLY A 17 -38.57 43.55 -22.58
CA GLY A 17 -37.17 43.96 -22.49
C GLY A 17 -36.69 44.13 -21.04
N MET A 18 -37.51 43.77 -20.04
CA MET A 18 -36.95 43.26 -18.81
C MET A 18 -36.26 41.94 -19.15
N VAL A 19 -34.97 42.05 -19.49
CA VAL A 19 -33.99 41.18 -18.83
C VAL A 19 -34.52 41.00 -17.41
N LEU A 20 -34.85 39.77 -17.02
CA LEU A 20 -35.01 39.40 -15.62
C LEU A 20 -33.70 39.78 -14.96
N GLY A 21 -33.58 41.07 -14.63
CA GLY A 21 -32.56 41.63 -13.79
C GLY A 21 -32.62 40.78 -12.56
N GLU A 22 -31.45 40.27 -12.20
CA GLU A 22 -31.14 39.73 -10.89
C GLU A 22 -32.19 40.20 -9.89
N GLN A 23 -32.95 39.24 -9.37
CA GLN A 23 -33.61 39.43 -8.08
C GLN A 23 -32.49 39.91 -7.17
N GLU A 24 -32.41 41.23 -6.93
CA GLU A 24 -31.38 41.81 -6.07
C GLU A 24 -31.60 41.13 -4.72
N VAL A 25 -30.74 40.16 -4.43
CA VAL A 25 -30.79 39.40 -3.20
C VAL A 25 -30.66 40.45 -2.10
N SER A 26 -31.69 40.55 -1.26
CA SER A 26 -31.70 41.54 -0.18
C SER A 26 -30.46 41.32 0.70
N ASP A 27 -29.85 42.39 1.21
CA ASP A 27 -28.72 42.29 2.15
C ASP A 27 -29.02 41.32 3.30
N ASN A 28 -30.28 41.24 3.75
CA ASN A 28 -30.73 40.30 4.77
C ASN A 28 -30.74 38.83 4.29
N GLU A 29 -31.16 38.57 3.05
CA GLU A 29 -31.08 37.23 2.45
C GLU A 29 -29.62 36.82 2.20
N LEU A 30 -28.79 37.76 1.75
CA LEU A 30 -27.36 37.52 1.55
C LEU A 30 -26.66 37.19 2.89
N GLN A 31 -27.04 37.90 3.96
CA GLN A 31 -26.55 37.64 5.31
C GLN A 31 -27.03 36.29 5.83
N GLU A 32 -28.31 35.93 5.63
CA GLU A 32 -28.83 34.62 6.03
C GLU A 32 -28.12 33.48 5.28
N LEU A 33 -27.97 33.57 3.96
CA LEU A 33 -27.24 32.60 3.14
C LEU A 33 -25.76 32.48 3.57
N SER A 34 -25.12 33.60 3.90
CA SER A 34 -23.74 33.62 4.42
C SER A 34 -23.63 32.92 5.78
N THR A 35 -24.59 33.15 6.70
CA THR A 35 -24.58 32.47 8.01
C THR A 35 -24.90 30.99 7.90
N GLN A 36 -25.79 30.58 6.99
CA GLN A 36 -26.09 29.18 6.73
C GLN A 36 -24.91 28.48 6.06
N GLY A 37 -24.28 29.13 5.08
CA GLY A 37 -23.07 28.63 4.42
C GLY A 37 -21.90 28.48 5.40
N SER A 38 -21.68 29.46 6.27
CA SER A 38 -20.65 29.39 7.32
C SER A 38 -20.91 28.25 8.31
N ARG A 39 -22.17 28.05 8.73
CA ARG A 39 -22.57 26.91 9.57
C ARG A 39 -22.31 25.56 8.89
N TYR A 40 -22.63 25.44 7.60
CA TYR A 40 -22.36 24.24 6.82
C TYR A 40 -20.86 23.96 6.69
N ILE A 41 -20.07 24.96 6.28
CA ILE A 41 -18.61 24.85 6.14
C ILE A 41 -17.98 24.46 7.48
N ASN A 42 -18.38 25.09 8.58
CA ASN A 42 -17.84 24.77 9.91
C ASN A 42 -18.15 23.32 10.33
N LYS A 43 -19.35 22.83 10.03
CA LYS A 43 -19.73 21.44 10.26
C LYS A 43 -18.89 20.47 9.43
N GLU A 44 -18.70 20.75 8.14
CA GLU A 44 -17.87 19.93 7.27
C GLU A 44 -16.39 19.92 7.71
N ILE A 45 -15.86 21.06 8.17
CA ILE A 45 -14.51 21.14 8.76
C ILE A 45 -14.42 20.26 10.01
N GLN A 46 -15.39 20.34 10.92
CA GLN A 46 -15.40 19.50 12.13
C GLN A 46 -15.46 18.01 11.80
N ASN A 47 -16.30 17.61 10.84
CA ASN A 47 -16.40 16.22 10.36
C ASN A 47 -15.05 15.75 9.80
N ALA A 48 -14.39 16.57 8.97
CA ALA A 48 -13.09 16.26 8.39
C ALA A 48 -12.00 16.10 9.47
N VAL A 49 -11.95 17.02 10.44
CA VAL A 49 -10.99 16.96 11.57
C VAL A 49 -11.22 15.71 12.42
N GLN A 50 -12.46 15.34 12.68
CA GLN A 50 -12.78 14.12 13.43
C GLN A 50 -12.35 12.85 12.65
N GLY A 51 -12.59 12.82 11.34
CA GLY A 51 -12.14 11.73 10.47
C GLY A 51 -10.61 11.58 10.50
N VAL A 52 -9.89 12.69 10.38
CA VAL A 52 -8.42 12.71 10.44
C VAL A 52 -7.89 12.30 11.81
N LYS A 53 -8.55 12.71 12.92
CA LYS A 53 -8.20 12.23 14.27
C LYS A 53 -8.36 10.71 14.40
N HIS A 54 -9.42 10.15 13.83
CA HIS A 54 -9.62 8.68 13.84
C HIS A 54 -8.50 7.98 13.05
N ILE A 55 -8.16 8.49 11.87
CA ILE A 55 -7.05 8.00 11.06
C ILE A 55 -5.73 8.02 11.84
N LYS A 56 -5.43 9.10 12.58
CA LYS A 56 -4.25 9.19 13.46
C LYS A 56 -4.16 8.03 14.44
N THR A 57 -5.24 7.80 15.19
CA THR A 57 -5.28 6.77 16.23
C THR A 57 -5.10 5.36 15.64
N LEU A 58 -5.69 5.12 14.47
CA LEU A 58 -5.52 3.84 13.76
C LEU A 58 -4.07 3.64 13.32
N ILE A 59 -3.39 4.69 12.85
CA ILE A 59 -2.00 4.60 12.39
C ILE A 59 -1.06 4.39 13.58
N GLU A 60 -1.23 5.11 14.68
CA GLU A 60 -0.43 4.93 15.90
C GLU A 60 -0.54 3.49 16.42
N LYS A 61 -1.77 2.95 16.49
CA LYS A 61 -2.02 1.55 16.89
C LYS A 61 -1.36 0.57 15.92
N THR A 62 -1.57 0.76 14.61
CA THR A 62 -1.02 -0.10 13.56
C THR A 62 0.50 -0.10 13.59
N ASN A 63 1.13 1.04 13.90
CA ASN A 63 2.58 1.17 13.98
C ASN A 63 3.16 0.41 15.19
N ALA A 64 2.47 0.45 16.34
CA ALA A 64 2.87 -0.32 17.52
C ALA A 64 2.78 -1.84 17.29
N GLU A 65 1.66 -2.31 16.73
CA GLU A 65 1.48 -3.72 16.36
C GLU A 65 2.50 -4.18 15.33
N ARG A 66 2.75 -3.35 14.30
CA ARG A 66 3.80 -3.57 13.31
C ARG A 66 5.17 -3.72 13.94
N LYS A 67 5.56 -2.83 14.87
CA LYS A 67 6.89 -2.91 15.51
C LYS A 67 7.08 -4.24 16.25
N SER A 68 6.05 -4.70 16.95
CA SER A 68 6.07 -6.02 17.58
C SER A 68 6.21 -7.14 16.55
N LEU A 69 5.42 -7.08 15.47
CA LEU A 69 5.44 -8.09 14.41
C LEU A 69 6.81 -8.15 13.71
N LEU A 70 7.41 -7.00 13.41
CA LEU A 70 8.72 -6.90 12.79
C LEU A 70 9.80 -7.53 13.67
N ASN A 71 9.80 -7.24 14.97
CA ASN A 71 10.76 -7.86 15.89
C ASN A 71 10.61 -9.39 15.92
N SER A 72 9.37 -9.90 15.99
CA SER A 72 9.13 -11.35 15.97
C SER A 72 9.53 -11.97 14.63
N LEU A 73 9.31 -11.27 13.52
CA LEU A 73 9.66 -11.74 12.19
C LEU A 73 11.18 -11.73 11.97
N GLU A 74 11.88 -10.73 12.48
CA GLU A 74 13.34 -10.66 12.43
C GLU A 74 13.98 -11.78 13.26
N GLU A 75 13.44 -12.06 14.45
CA GLU A 75 13.87 -13.20 15.26
C GLU A 75 13.61 -14.54 14.56
N ALA A 76 12.42 -14.70 13.95
CA ALA A 76 12.08 -15.90 13.20
C ALA A 76 12.96 -16.08 11.95
N LYS A 77 13.24 -14.99 11.23
CA LYS A 77 14.15 -14.95 10.08
C LYS A 77 15.55 -15.40 10.51
N LYS A 78 16.08 -14.83 11.59
CA LYS A 78 17.39 -15.21 12.11
C LYS A 78 17.45 -16.69 12.47
N LYS A 79 16.46 -17.21 13.20
CA LYS A 79 16.39 -18.64 13.53
C LYS A 79 16.32 -19.53 12.29
N LYS A 80 15.62 -19.09 11.24
CA LYS A 80 15.55 -19.81 9.96
C LYS A 80 16.91 -19.80 9.25
N GLU A 81 17.57 -18.66 9.19
CA GLU A 81 18.90 -18.49 8.59
C GLU A 81 19.95 -19.35 9.31
N ASP A 82 20.01 -19.26 10.64
CA ASP A 82 20.91 -20.06 11.48
C ASP A 82 20.68 -21.57 11.24
N ALA A 83 19.43 -22.03 11.21
CA ALA A 83 19.10 -23.43 10.97
C ALA A 83 19.48 -23.91 9.54
N LEU A 84 19.33 -23.05 8.54
CA LEU A 84 19.75 -23.36 7.17
C LEU A 84 21.28 -23.42 7.05
N GLU A 85 21.99 -22.52 7.71
CA GLU A 85 23.45 -22.52 7.75
C GLU A 85 24.00 -23.77 8.47
N ASP A 86 23.45 -24.11 9.64
CA ASP A 86 23.81 -25.31 10.40
C ASP A 86 23.60 -26.59 9.57
N THR A 87 22.50 -26.65 8.81
CA THR A 87 22.20 -27.79 7.95
C THR A 87 23.20 -27.86 6.78
N ARG A 88 23.54 -26.73 6.19
CA ARG A 88 24.53 -26.64 5.10
C ARG A 88 25.94 -27.02 5.58
N ASP A 89 26.34 -26.56 6.75
CA ASP A 89 27.63 -26.91 7.36
C ASP A 89 27.68 -28.42 7.68
N SER A 90 26.59 -28.97 8.22
CA SER A 90 26.46 -30.41 8.44
C SER A 90 26.59 -31.21 7.14
N GLU A 91 25.97 -30.74 6.06
CA GLU A 91 26.11 -31.34 4.73
C GLU A 91 27.56 -31.27 4.21
N MET A 92 28.24 -30.14 4.40
CA MET A 92 29.64 -29.98 4.00
C MET A 92 30.56 -30.92 4.80
N LYS A 93 30.33 -31.04 6.11
CA LYS A 93 31.05 -31.98 6.98
C LYS A 93 30.81 -33.42 6.53
N LEU A 94 29.57 -33.80 6.23
CA LEU A 94 29.22 -35.12 5.72
C LEU A 94 29.95 -35.46 4.41
N LYS A 95 30.05 -34.50 3.50
CA LYS A 95 30.83 -34.65 2.25
C LYS A 95 32.33 -34.77 2.48
N ALA A 96 32.85 -34.16 3.55
CA ALA A 96 34.28 -34.10 3.87
C ALA A 96 34.78 -35.28 4.74
N PHE A 97 33.90 -36.17 5.23
CA PHE A 97 34.33 -37.38 5.94
C PHE A 97 35.27 -38.24 5.08
N PRO A 98 36.19 -39.02 5.69
CA PRO A 98 37.24 -39.76 4.97
C PRO A 98 36.68 -40.61 3.82
N GLU A 99 37.42 -40.67 2.69
CA GLU A 99 37.06 -41.33 1.42
C GLU A 99 36.39 -42.70 1.58
N VAL A 100 36.81 -43.48 2.60
CA VAL A 100 36.26 -44.81 2.88
C VAL A 100 34.75 -44.80 3.16
N CYS A 101 34.21 -43.78 3.84
CA CYS A 101 32.75 -43.65 4.01
C CYS A 101 32.08 -43.01 2.79
N ASN A 102 32.74 -42.06 2.12
CA ASN A 102 32.14 -41.36 0.98
C ASN A 102 31.91 -42.30 -0.21
N GLU A 103 32.95 -43.03 -0.64
CA GLU A 103 32.87 -43.96 -1.77
C GLU A 103 31.92 -45.13 -1.47
N THR A 104 31.99 -45.69 -0.26
CA THR A 104 31.14 -46.81 0.14
C THR A 104 29.67 -46.39 0.24
N MET A 105 29.37 -45.22 0.82
CA MET A 105 27.98 -44.73 0.94
C MET A 105 27.38 -44.35 -0.41
N MET A 106 28.18 -43.75 -1.30
CA MET A 106 27.73 -43.43 -2.66
C MET A 106 27.46 -44.70 -3.47
N ALA A 107 28.35 -45.70 -3.41
CA ALA A 107 28.15 -46.98 -4.08
C ALA A 107 26.88 -47.69 -3.58
N LEU A 108 26.69 -47.78 -2.26
CA LEU A 108 25.48 -48.34 -1.66
C LEU A 108 24.22 -47.55 -2.07
N TRP A 109 24.32 -46.23 -2.23
CA TRP A 109 23.21 -45.41 -2.69
C TRP A 109 22.83 -45.72 -4.14
N GLU A 110 23.80 -45.84 -5.04
CA GLU A 110 23.55 -46.21 -6.44
C GLU A 110 22.92 -47.62 -6.56
N GLU A 111 23.31 -48.55 -5.70
CA GLU A 111 22.66 -49.87 -5.62
C GLU A 111 21.24 -49.81 -5.03
N CYS A 112 20.99 -48.89 -4.10
CA CYS A 112 19.70 -48.71 -3.44
C CYS A 112 18.66 -48.05 -4.34
N LYS A 113 19.04 -47.10 -5.19
CA LYS A 113 18.14 -46.37 -6.12
C LYS A 113 17.20 -47.29 -6.91
N PRO A 114 17.66 -48.32 -7.66
CA PRO A 114 16.76 -49.20 -8.40
C PRO A 114 15.83 -50.01 -7.49
N CYS A 115 16.28 -50.38 -6.28
CA CYS A 115 15.46 -51.07 -5.28
C CYS A 115 14.31 -50.18 -4.77
N LEU A 116 14.61 -48.92 -4.42
CA LEU A 116 13.63 -47.92 -4.00
C LEU A 116 12.62 -47.63 -5.12
N LYS A 117 13.11 -47.40 -6.35
CA LYS A 117 12.27 -47.19 -7.53
C LYS A 117 11.30 -48.36 -7.72
N HIS A 118 11.82 -49.59 -7.75
CA HIS A 118 10.99 -50.78 -7.94
C HIS A 118 9.92 -50.91 -6.84
N THR A 119 10.32 -50.78 -5.58
CA THR A 119 9.42 -50.96 -4.43
C THR A 119 8.32 -49.90 -4.40
N CYS A 120 8.68 -48.63 -4.62
CA CYS A 120 7.73 -47.53 -4.67
C CYS A 120 6.76 -47.69 -5.84
N MET A 121 7.26 -48.01 -7.04
CA MET A 121 6.41 -48.23 -8.22
C MET A 121 5.47 -49.42 -8.05
N LYS A 122 5.93 -50.50 -7.42
CA LYS A 122 5.09 -51.67 -7.09
C LYS A 122 3.97 -51.32 -6.11
N PHE A 123 4.26 -50.49 -5.11
CA PHE A 123 3.24 -50.00 -4.18
C PHE A 123 2.26 -49.05 -4.89
N TYR A 124 2.77 -48.09 -5.66
CA TYR A 124 1.95 -47.13 -6.39
C TYR A 124 0.99 -47.83 -7.35
N ALA A 125 1.48 -48.78 -8.15
CA ALA A 125 0.65 -49.56 -9.06
C ALA A 125 -0.43 -50.39 -8.35
N ARG A 126 -0.20 -50.78 -7.09
CA ARG A 126 -1.20 -51.52 -6.29
C ARG A 126 -2.27 -50.59 -5.71
N VAL A 127 -1.89 -49.39 -5.27
CA VAL A 127 -2.76 -48.47 -4.53
C VAL A 127 -3.49 -47.48 -5.45
N CYS A 128 -2.81 -47.00 -6.48
CA CYS A 128 -3.33 -46.00 -7.41
C CYS A 128 -3.81 -46.67 -8.70
N ARG A 129 -5.06 -46.38 -9.11
CA ARG A 129 -5.66 -46.87 -10.37
C ARG A 129 -5.17 -46.12 -11.62
N SER A 130 -4.42 -45.05 -11.44
CA SER A 130 -3.96 -44.14 -12.49
C SER A 130 -2.63 -44.61 -13.10
N GLY A 131 -2.41 -44.34 -14.39
CA GLY A 131 -1.22 -44.76 -15.13
C GLY A 131 0.09 -44.34 -14.46
N SER A 132 0.99 -45.31 -14.28
CA SER A 132 2.20 -45.20 -13.46
C SER A 132 3.41 -44.57 -14.17
N GLY A 133 3.31 -44.22 -15.45
CA GLY A 133 4.44 -43.77 -16.26
C GLY A 133 5.09 -42.47 -15.75
N LEU A 134 4.27 -41.44 -15.49
CA LEU A 134 4.75 -40.12 -15.04
C LEU A 134 5.40 -40.18 -13.65
N VAL A 135 4.80 -40.95 -12.74
CA VAL A 135 5.31 -41.10 -11.37
C VAL A 135 6.65 -41.81 -11.34
N GLY A 136 6.84 -42.82 -12.20
CA GLY A 136 8.12 -43.51 -12.32
C GLY A 136 9.25 -42.60 -12.78
N GLN A 137 8.97 -41.71 -13.73
CA GLN A 137 9.94 -40.73 -14.22
C GLN A 137 10.26 -39.67 -13.15
N GLN A 138 9.24 -39.11 -12.48
CA GLN A 138 9.45 -38.14 -11.39
C GLN A 138 10.24 -38.74 -10.23
N LEU A 139 9.95 -40.00 -9.87
CA LEU A 139 10.68 -40.69 -8.81
C LEU A 139 12.13 -40.95 -9.19
N GLU A 140 12.39 -41.34 -10.44
CA GLU A 140 13.75 -41.54 -10.94
C GLU A 140 14.54 -40.23 -10.98
N GLU A 141 13.92 -39.15 -11.44
CA GLU A 141 14.53 -37.82 -11.40
C GLU A 141 14.85 -37.39 -9.96
N PHE A 142 13.93 -37.59 -9.02
CA PHE A 142 14.17 -37.33 -7.59
C PHE A 142 15.35 -38.15 -7.05
N LEU A 143 15.36 -39.46 -7.29
CA LEU A 143 16.42 -40.34 -6.82
C LEU A 143 17.79 -39.96 -7.41
N ASN A 144 17.81 -39.52 -8.68
CA ASN A 144 19.04 -39.05 -9.33
C ASN A 144 19.54 -37.71 -8.80
N GLN A 145 18.63 -36.81 -8.42
CA GLN A 145 19.00 -35.53 -7.79
C GLN A 145 19.36 -35.67 -6.31
N SER A 146 18.89 -36.74 -5.66
CA SER A 146 19.20 -37.03 -4.25
C SER A 146 20.58 -37.66 -4.07
N SER A 147 21.24 -37.36 -2.96
CA SER A 147 22.39 -38.12 -2.50
C SER A 147 22.32 -38.31 -0.98
N PRO A 148 23.03 -39.32 -0.45
CA PRO A 148 23.01 -39.65 0.98
C PRO A 148 23.56 -38.54 1.88
N PHE A 149 24.16 -37.50 1.29
CA PHE A 149 24.72 -36.36 2.03
C PHE A 149 23.91 -35.07 1.88
N TYR A 150 22.95 -35.01 0.94
CA TYR A 150 22.10 -33.83 0.77
C TYR A 150 20.89 -33.90 1.68
N PHE A 151 20.60 -32.80 2.37
CA PHE A 151 19.38 -32.68 3.15
C PHE A 151 18.23 -32.12 2.30
N TRP A 152 17.05 -32.70 2.50
CA TRP A 152 15.80 -32.27 1.88
C TRP A 152 14.80 -31.96 2.97
N MET A 153 14.11 -30.82 2.86
CA MET A 153 13.12 -30.37 3.82
C MET A 153 11.82 -30.07 3.07
N ASN A 154 10.74 -30.76 3.43
CA ASN A 154 9.44 -30.63 2.77
C ASN A 154 9.46 -30.81 1.24
N GLY A 155 10.44 -31.54 0.70
CA GLY A 155 10.60 -31.77 -0.74
C GLY A 155 11.54 -30.80 -1.45
N ASP A 156 12.08 -29.79 -0.76
CA ASP A 156 13.04 -28.83 -1.31
C ASP A 156 14.47 -29.11 -0.81
N ARG A 157 15.46 -28.85 -1.67
CA ARG A 157 16.88 -28.91 -1.31
C ARG A 157 17.27 -27.67 -0.51
N ILE A 158 18.21 -27.81 0.43
CA ILE A 158 18.72 -26.70 1.25
C ILE A 158 19.19 -25.51 0.41
N ASP A 159 19.88 -25.72 -0.72
CA ASP A 159 20.30 -24.63 -1.60
C ASP A 159 19.12 -23.82 -2.16
N SER A 160 18.04 -24.50 -2.53
CA SER A 160 16.82 -23.86 -3.02
C SER A 160 16.13 -23.08 -1.91
N LEU A 161 16.15 -23.60 -0.68
CA LEU A 161 15.61 -22.92 0.49
C LEU A 161 16.42 -21.67 0.87
N LEU A 162 17.75 -21.71 0.72
CA LEU A 162 18.62 -20.55 0.91
C LEU A 162 18.35 -19.45 -0.13
N GLU A 163 18.12 -19.82 -1.39
CA GLU A 163 17.76 -18.85 -2.43
C GLU A 163 16.36 -18.26 -2.18
N SER A 164 15.40 -19.09 -1.80
CA SER A 164 14.06 -18.63 -1.42
C SER A 164 14.11 -17.68 -0.22
N ASP A 165 14.97 -17.96 0.77
CA ASP A 165 15.16 -17.09 1.93
C ASP A 165 15.71 -15.71 1.55
N ARG A 166 16.69 -15.65 0.64
CA ARG A 166 17.20 -14.39 0.08
C ARG A 166 16.10 -13.57 -0.59
N GLN A 167 15.28 -14.22 -1.43
CA GLN A 167 14.17 -13.56 -2.10
C GLN A 167 13.12 -13.07 -1.10
N GLN A 168 12.79 -13.88 -0.10
CA GLN A 168 11.86 -13.52 0.96
C GLN A 168 12.35 -12.29 1.75
N SER A 169 13.66 -12.21 2.03
CA SER A 169 14.26 -11.03 2.68
C SER A 169 14.06 -9.76 1.84
N GLN A 170 14.35 -9.82 0.54
CA GLN A 170 14.21 -8.65 -0.34
C GLN A 170 12.76 -8.14 -0.40
N VAL A 171 11.79 -9.06 -0.43
CA VAL A 171 10.36 -8.70 -0.42
C VAL A 171 9.98 -8.03 0.91
N LEU A 172 10.50 -8.55 2.03
CA LEU A 172 10.24 -7.98 3.34
C LEU A 172 10.83 -6.56 3.47
N ASP A 173 12.06 -6.35 2.98
CA ASP A 173 12.71 -5.04 3.00
C ASP A 173 11.93 -4.02 2.16
N ALA A 174 11.50 -4.41 0.95
CA ALA A 174 10.67 -3.55 0.09
C ALA A 174 9.32 -3.21 0.73
N MET A 175 8.69 -4.19 1.41
CA MET A 175 7.47 -3.95 2.18
C MET A 175 7.76 -2.96 3.32
N GLN A 176 8.85 -3.13 4.06
CA GLN A 176 9.21 -2.25 5.17
C GLN A 176 9.38 -0.79 4.71
N ASP A 177 10.06 -0.57 3.59
CA ASP A 177 10.28 0.74 2.98
C ASP A 177 8.97 1.41 2.55
N SER A 178 8.04 0.65 1.94
CA SER A 178 6.76 1.18 1.49
C SER A 178 5.93 1.75 2.65
N PHE A 179 5.95 1.06 3.79
CA PHE A 179 5.28 1.51 5.01
C PHE A 179 5.99 2.68 5.67
N ALA A 180 7.33 2.68 5.71
CA ALA A 180 8.09 3.81 6.26
C ALA A 180 7.75 5.10 5.49
N ARG A 181 7.60 5.01 4.17
CA ARG A 181 7.15 6.12 3.32
C ARG A 181 5.71 6.55 3.65
N ALA A 182 4.78 5.61 3.77
CA ALA A 182 3.39 5.91 4.09
C ALA A 182 3.26 6.59 5.48
N SER A 183 3.94 6.04 6.50
CA SER A 183 3.98 6.63 7.84
C SER A 183 4.57 8.04 7.82
N GLY A 184 5.66 8.26 7.08
CA GLY A 184 6.26 9.58 6.95
C GLY A 184 5.32 10.61 6.34
N ILE A 185 4.55 10.25 5.31
CA ILE A 185 3.53 11.13 4.70
C ILE A 185 2.43 11.48 5.70
N ILE A 186 2.01 10.51 6.52
CA ILE A 186 1.01 10.74 7.55
C ILE A 186 1.55 11.70 8.61
N ASP A 187 2.77 11.47 9.10
CA ASP A 187 3.38 12.30 10.13
C ASP A 187 3.52 13.76 9.68
N THR A 188 3.88 13.99 8.40
CA THR A 188 3.94 15.35 7.85
C THR A 188 2.57 16.01 7.75
N LEU A 189 1.51 15.27 7.37
CA LEU A 189 0.14 15.79 7.36
C LEU A 189 -0.31 16.23 8.76
N PHE A 190 0.10 15.53 9.82
CA PHE A 190 -0.27 15.89 11.20
C PHE A 190 0.60 16.98 11.81
N GLN A 191 1.80 17.23 11.29
CA GLN A 191 2.61 18.39 11.66
C GLN A 191 2.07 19.69 11.07
N ASP A 192 1.21 19.61 10.05
CA ASP A 192 0.63 20.77 9.41
C ASP A 192 -0.33 21.52 10.36
N ARG A 193 -0.21 22.85 10.40
CA ARG A 193 -0.88 23.71 11.41
C ARG A 193 -2.41 23.57 11.43
N PHE A 194 -2.99 23.08 10.34
CA PHE A 194 -4.43 22.84 10.20
C PHE A 194 -4.96 21.83 11.23
N PHE A 195 -4.18 20.80 11.58
CA PHE A 195 -4.61 19.74 12.50
C PHE A 195 -4.05 19.88 13.92
N ALA A 196 -3.02 20.71 14.10
CA ALA A 196 -2.41 20.99 15.41
C ALA A 196 -3.25 21.97 16.25
N ARG A 197 -4.15 22.74 15.63
CA ARG A 197 -5.05 23.64 16.36
C ARG A 197 -6.25 22.83 16.85
N GLU A 198 -6.27 22.52 18.14
CA GLU A 198 -7.55 22.28 18.81
C GLU A 198 -8.44 23.48 18.48
N LEU A 199 -9.52 23.24 17.73
CA LEU A 199 -10.48 24.25 17.36
C LEU A 199 -11.27 24.63 18.62
N HIS A 200 -10.61 25.31 19.56
CA HIS A 200 -11.24 25.97 20.67
C HIS A 200 -12.05 27.13 20.10
N ASP A 201 -13.36 26.92 20.15
CA ASP A 201 -14.43 27.91 20.08
C ASP A 201 -14.91 28.36 18.68
N PRO A 202 -16.19 28.10 18.29
CA PRO A 202 -16.74 28.51 16.99
C PRO A 202 -17.01 30.01 16.82
N HIS A 203 -16.67 30.87 17.78
CA HIS A 203 -17.19 32.24 17.81
C HIS A 203 -16.44 33.29 16.97
N TYR A 204 -15.41 32.94 16.19
CA TYR A 204 -14.70 33.92 15.37
C TYR A 204 -14.31 33.39 13.97
N PHE A 205 -15.28 32.90 13.20
CA PHE A 205 -15.19 33.08 11.75
C PHE A 205 -15.89 34.40 11.41
N SER A 206 -15.08 35.45 11.17
CA SER A 206 -15.60 36.69 10.59
C SER A 206 -16.41 36.35 9.33
N PRO A 207 -17.63 36.90 9.16
CA PRO A 207 -18.30 36.87 7.87
C PRO A 207 -17.33 37.40 6.82
N ILE A 208 -17.33 36.80 5.65
CA ILE A 208 -16.53 37.23 4.50
C ILE A 208 -17.00 38.65 4.13
N GLY A 209 -16.40 39.64 4.78
CA GLY A 209 -16.57 41.06 4.49
C GLY A 209 -15.45 41.48 3.58
N PHE A 210 -15.75 41.75 2.32
CA PHE A 210 -14.83 42.41 1.42
C PHE A 210 -14.45 43.78 2.01
N PRO A 211 -13.17 44.09 2.28
CA PRO A 211 -12.80 45.44 2.61
C PRO A 211 -12.82 46.26 1.31
N HIS A 212 -13.90 47.01 1.08
CA HIS A 212 -13.84 48.15 0.16
C HIS A 212 -12.90 49.22 0.73
N LYS A 213 -11.58 49.01 0.58
CA LYS A 213 -10.61 50.10 0.59
C LYS A 213 -10.23 50.40 -0.85
N ARG A 214 -10.93 51.41 -1.40
CA ARG A 214 -10.54 52.11 -2.62
C ARG A 214 -9.17 52.76 -2.39
N PRO A 215 -8.10 52.42 -3.14
CA PRO A 215 -6.87 53.20 -3.09
C PRO A 215 -7.08 54.42 -3.98
N HIS A 216 -7.02 55.62 -3.41
CA HIS A 216 -6.82 56.84 -4.18
C HIS A 216 -5.43 56.79 -4.82
N PHE A 217 -5.38 56.51 -6.12
CA PHE A 217 -4.18 56.69 -6.94
C PHE A 217 -3.90 58.19 -7.09
N LEU A 218 -2.88 58.68 -6.38
CA LEU A 218 -2.23 59.95 -6.70
C LEU A 218 -1.10 59.67 -7.68
N TYR A 219 -1.29 60.04 -8.94
CA TYR A 219 -0.24 60.12 -9.96
C TYR A 219 0.78 61.22 -9.62
N PRO A 220 2.10 60.95 -9.63
CA PRO A 220 3.09 61.98 -9.91
C PRO A 220 3.35 62.06 -11.41
N LYS A 221 3.17 63.25 -11.97
CA LYS A 221 3.56 63.59 -13.34
C LYS A 221 5.07 63.44 -13.52
N SER A 222 5.43 62.75 -14.59
CA SER A 222 6.74 62.75 -15.22
C SER A 222 7.22 64.18 -15.53
N ARG A 223 8.51 64.43 -15.32
CA ARG A 223 9.23 65.53 -15.96
C ARG A 223 10.50 64.97 -16.58
N LEU A 224 10.52 64.96 -17.91
CA LEU A 224 11.71 64.91 -18.75
C LEU A 224 12.55 66.18 -18.50
N VAL A 225 13.84 66.03 -18.22
CA VAL A 225 15.02 66.42 -19.04
C VAL A 225 16.24 65.79 -18.38
#